data_AF-A0A822FKP0-F1
#
_entry.id   AF-A0A822FKP0-F1
#
_cell.length_a   1.000
_cell.length_b   1.000
_cell.length_c   1.000
_cell.angle_alpha   90.00
_cell.angle_beta   90.00
_cell.angle_gamma   90.00
#
_symmetry.space_group_name_H-M   'P 1'
#
loop_
_entity.id
_entity.type
_entity.pdbx_description
1 polymer ?
#
loop_
_entity_poly.entity_id
_entity_poly.type
_entity_poly.pdbx_seq_one_letter_code
_entity_poly.pdbx_strand_id
1 'polypeptide(L)' 'RRKAQRAKLIIRVCDKGGGLHIGNKIDYERKAAKYRDDTKPYQELSYNPLMEIFTNVTNAINVLKNDKQLNLKNYNRLMP' A
#
# COMPACT_ATOMS: atom_id res chain seq x y z
N ARG A 1 -35.05 -20.88 13.38
CA ARG A 1 -33.92 -21.08 12.44
C ARG A 1 -32.88 -19.99 12.69
N ARG A 2 -31.70 -20.30 13.28
CA ARG A 2 -30.60 -19.33 13.43
C ARG A 2 -30.05 -19.03 12.02
N LYS A 3 -30.15 -17.78 11.56
CA LYS A 3 -29.51 -17.34 10.30
C LYS A 3 -27.99 -17.46 10.49
N ALA A 4 -27.32 -18.21 9.62
CA ALA A 4 -25.86 -18.20 9.56
C ALA A 4 -25.41 -16.76 9.25
N GLN A 5 -24.81 -16.07 10.23
CA GLN A 5 -24.14 -14.80 9.96
C GLN A 5 -23.00 -15.08 8.99
N ARG A 6 -22.88 -14.28 7.92
CA ARG A 6 -21.73 -14.32 7.01
C ARG A 6 -20.46 -14.07 7.83
N ALA A 7 -19.76 -15.15 8.19
CA ALA A 7 -18.43 -15.04 8.78
C ALA A 7 -17.52 -14.33 7.76
N LYS A 8 -16.85 -13.25 8.18
CA LYS A 8 -15.87 -12.53 7.35
C LYS A 8 -14.61 -13.39 7.23
N LEU A 9 -14.67 -14.38 6.35
CA LEU A 9 -13.56 -15.28 6.06
C LEU A 9 -12.61 -14.62 5.06
N ILE A 10 -11.32 -14.89 5.22
CA ILE A 10 -10.26 -14.53 4.29
C ILE A 10 -9.57 -15.79 3.81
N ILE A 11 -9.16 -15.79 2.54
CA ILE A 11 -8.34 -16.83 1.93
C ILE A 11 -6.95 -16.23 1.70
N ARG A 12 -5.90 -16.93 2.14
CA ARG A 12 -4.51 -16.50 1.93
C ARG A 12 -3.65 -17.65 1.43
N VAL A 13 -2.64 -17.30 0.64
CA VAL A 13 -1.57 -18.22 0.23
C VAL A 13 -0.55 -18.28 1.37
N CYS A 14 -0.15 -19.48 1.78
CA CYS A 14 0.89 -19.67 2.78
C CYS A 14 2.28 -19.60 2.13
N ASP A 15 3.16 -18.79 2.74
CA ASP A 15 4.52 -18.51 2.27
C ASP A 15 5.39 -19.77 2.15
N LYS A 16 5.07 -20.83 2.90
CA LYS A 16 5.74 -22.13 2.86
C LYS A 16 4.73 -23.22 2.50
N GLY A 17 5.00 -23.94 1.40
CA GLY A 17 4.27 -25.15 1.03
C GLY A 17 3.05 -24.96 0.12
N GLY A 18 2.76 -23.75 -0.39
CA GLY A 18 1.75 -23.52 -1.44
C GLY A 18 0.30 -23.79 -1.04
N GLY A 19 0.03 -24.08 0.24
CA GLY A 19 -1.32 -24.31 0.75
C GLY A 19 -2.14 -23.02 0.88
N LEU A 20 -3.46 -23.14 0.73
CA LEU A 20 -4.40 -22.06 1.02
C LEU A 20 -4.91 -22.19 2.45
N HIS A 21 -4.82 -21.09 3.21
CA HIS A 21 -5.39 -21.00 4.54
C HIS A 21 -6.67 -20.17 4.51
N ILE A 22 -7.75 -20.74 5.06
CA ILE A 22 -9.02 -20.05 5.25
C ILE A 22 -9.19 -19.78 6.74
N GLY A 23 -9.36 -18.50 7.09
CA GLY A 23 -9.48 -18.07 8.49
C GLY A 23 -10.40 -16.87 8.65
N ASN A 24 -10.74 -16.55 9.90
CA ASN A 24 -11.49 -15.34 10.21
C ASN A 24 -10.60 -14.09 10.04
N LYS A 25 -11.12 -13.06 9.39
CA LYS A 25 -10.47 -11.76 9.22
C LYS A 25 -9.98 -11.17 10.54
N ILE A 26 -10.80 -11.22 11.59
CA ILE A 26 -10.50 -10.60 12.89
C ILE A 26 -9.30 -11.29 13.54
N ASP A 27 -9.26 -12.62 13.49
CA ASP A 27 -8.14 -13.38 14.04
C ASP A 27 -6.84 -13.12 13.29
N TYR A 28 -6.92 -12.91 11.98
CA TYR A 28 -5.79 -12.51 11.17
C TYR A 28 -5.26 -11.13 11.54
N GLU A 29 -6.14 -10.12 11.61
CA GLU A 29 -5.76 -8.76 11.99
C GLU A 29 -5.13 -8.73 13.38
N ARG A 30 -5.68 -9.50 14.33
CA ARG A 30 -5.13 -9.66 15.68
C ARG A 30 -3.75 -10.30 15.68
N LYS A 31 -3.54 -11.38 14.91
CA LYS A 31 -2.21 -12.03 14.79
C LYS A 31 -1.19 -11.11 14.11
N ALA A 32 -1.59 -10.37 13.09
CA ALA A 32 -0.73 -9.42 12.39
C ALA A 32 -0.35 -8.22 13.28
N ALA A 33 -1.28 -7.72 14.10
CA ALA A 33 -0.99 -6.72 15.12
C ALA A 33 0.00 -7.24 16.15
N LYS A 34 -0.28 -8.42 16.75
CA LYS A 34 0.63 -9.06 17.71
C LYS A 34 2.03 -9.29 17.14
N TYR A 35 2.13 -9.80 15.91
CA TYR A 35 3.43 -9.98 15.25
C TYR A 35 4.19 -8.65 15.08
N ARG A 36 3.49 -7.56 14.71
CA ARG A 36 4.08 -6.23 14.60
C ARG A 36 4.62 -5.73 15.95
N ASP A 37 3.85 -5.92 17.01
CA ASP A 37 4.24 -5.51 18.35
C ASP A 37 5.43 -6.33 18.87
N ASP A 38 5.38 -7.66 18.69
CA ASP A 38 6.40 -8.59 19.18
C ASP A 38 7.73 -8.44 18.44
N THR A 39 7.71 -8.27 17.11
CA THR A 39 8.92 -8.30 16.28
C THR A 39 9.46 -6.92 15.92
N LYS A 40 8.69 -5.84 16.13
CA LYS A 40 8.96 -4.49 15.60
C LYS A 40 9.56 -4.54 14.18
N PRO A 41 8.96 -5.32 13.26
CA PRO A 41 9.62 -5.72 12.02
C PRO A 41 9.73 -4.57 11.02
N TYR A 42 8.99 -3.49 11.29
CA TYR A 42 8.99 -2.27 10.51
C TYR A 42 9.42 -1.13 11.42
N GLN A 43 10.40 -0.35 10.98
CA GLN A 43 10.74 0.92 11.58
C GLN A 43 9.95 2.01 10.88
N GLU A 44 9.18 2.77 11.65
CA GLU A 44 8.56 3.99 11.13
C GLU A 44 9.66 5.02 10.87
N LEU A 45 9.74 5.51 9.63
CA LEU A 45 10.67 6.55 9.28
C LEU A 45 10.09 7.89 9.72
N SER A 46 10.90 8.74 10.35
CA SER A 46 10.51 10.11 10.71
C SER A 46 10.31 11.01 9.49
N TYR A 47 10.70 10.54 8.31
CA TYR A 47 10.57 11.23 7.03
C TYR A 47 10.11 10.25 5.95
N ASN A 48 9.43 10.76 4.93
CA ASN A 48 9.05 9.96 3.77
C ASN A 48 10.16 10.05 2.70
N PRO A 49 10.95 8.97 2.46
CA PRO A 49 12.07 9.00 1.52
C PRO A 49 11.62 9.19 0.06
N LEU A 50 10.35 8.95 -0.25
CA LEU A 50 9.81 9.15 -1.59
C LEU A 50 9.47 10.62 -1.86
N MET A 51 9.39 11.48 -0.83
CA MET A 51 9.06 12.89 -1.02
C MET A 51 10.14 13.65 -1.78
N GLU A 52 11.42 13.36 -1.52
CA GLU A 52 12.52 13.99 -2.24
C GLU A 52 12.50 13.63 -3.73
N ILE A 53 12.31 12.33 -4.03
CA ILE A 53 12.17 11.85 -5.39
C ILE A 53 10.95 12.49 -6.06
N PHE A 54 9.82 12.54 -5.36
CA PHE A 54 8.61 13.19 -5.83
C PHE A 54 8.87 14.66 -6.19
N THR A 55 9.46 15.43 -5.29
CA THR A 55 9.80 16.85 -5.53
C THR A 55 10.70 17.01 -6.76
N ASN A 56 11.74 16.17 -6.91
CA ASN A 56 12.64 16.23 -8.05
C ASN A 56 11.93 15.94 -9.37
N VAL A 57 11.06 14.92 -9.40
CA VAL A 57 10.25 14.58 -10.58
C VAL A 57 9.26 15.69 -10.91
N THR A 58 8.57 16.24 -9.91
CA THR A 58 7.63 17.36 -10.10
C THR A 58 8.35 18.58 -10.68
N ASN A 59 9.54 18.91 -10.18
CA ASN A 59 10.34 20.00 -10.70
C ASN A 59 10.74 19.77 -12.16
N ALA A 60 11.20 18.56 -12.52
CA ALA A 60 11.54 18.23 -13.89
C ALA A 60 10.34 18.37 -14.84
N ILE A 61 9.17 17.88 -14.46
CA ILE A 61 7.94 17.99 -15.26
C ILE A 61 7.50 19.46 -15.41
N ASN A 62 7.64 20.27 -14.36
CA ASN A 62 7.33 21.70 -14.40
C ASN A 62 8.24 22.46 -15.37
N VAL A 63 9.54 22.15 -15.40
CA VAL A 63 10.48 22.73 -16.38
C VAL A 63 10.02 22.39 -17.80
N LEU A 64 9.72 21.12 -18.09
CA LEU A 64 9.26 20.69 -19.41
C LEU A 64 7.93 21.34 -19.83
N LYS A 65 7.03 21.60 -18.87
CA LYS A 65 5.79 22.38 -19.12
C LYS A 65 6.13 23.83 -19.50
N ASN A 66 6.99 24.48 -18.74
CA ASN A 66 7.36 25.88 -18.97
C ASN A 66 8.08 26.08 -20.31
N ASP A 67 8.91 25.12 -20.69
CA ASP A 67 9.60 25.07 -21.99
C ASP A 67 8.67 24.65 -23.14
N LYS A 68 7.36 24.49 -22.88
CA LYS A 68 6.32 24.07 -23.83
C LYS A 68 6.59 22.71 -24.51
N GLN A 69 7.46 21.89 -23.93
CA GLN A 69 7.73 20.52 -24.40
C GLN A 69 6.66 19.53 -23.94
N LEU A 70 5.83 19.93 -22.96
CA LEU A 70 4.71 19.15 -22.45
C LEU A 70 3.40 19.92 -22.66
N ASN A 71 2.43 19.27 -23.33
CA ASN A 71 1.09 19.83 -23.45
C ASN A 71 0.32 19.67 -22.12
N LEU A 72 -0.71 20.51 -21.93
CA LEU A 72 -1.48 20.59 -20.69
C LEU A 72 -2.18 19.25 -20.34
N LYS A 73 -2.62 18.50 -21.35
CA LYS A 73 -3.28 17.20 -21.16
C LYS A 73 -2.34 16.15 -20.58
N ASN A 74 -1.11 16.10 -21.08
CA ASN A 74 -0.07 15.19 -20.61
C ASN A 74 0.44 15.60 -19.23
N TYR A 75 0.59 16.90 -18.97
CA TYR A 75 0.94 17.43 -17.65
C TYR A 75 -0.10 17.02 -16.60
N ASN A 76 -1.39 17.23 -16.86
CA ASN A 76 -2.48 16.86 -15.94
C ASN A 76 -2.61 15.34 -15.72
N ARG A 77 -2.01 14.51 -16.59
CA ARG A 77 -1.96 13.05 -16.39
C ARG A 77 -0.79 12.62 -15.51
N LEU A 78 0.32 13.36 -15.56
CA LEU A 78 1.56 13.02 -14.86
C LEU A 78 1.62 13.63 -13.46
N MET A 79 0.89 14.71 -13.23
CA MET A 79 0.74 15.32 -11.92
C MET A 79 -0.47 14.72 -11.18
N PRO A 80 -0.35 14.45 -9.87
CA PRO A 80 -1.46 14.05 -9.03
C PRO A 80 -2.47 15.18 -8.80
#